data_AF-A0A8H9QZC1-F1
#
_entry.id   AF-A0A8H9QZC1-F1
#
_cell.length_a   1.000
_cell.length_b   1.000
_cell.length_c   1.000
_cell.angle_alpha   90.00
_cell.angle_beta   90.00
_cell.angle_gamma   90.00
#
_symmetry.space_group_name_H-M   'P 1'
#
loop_
_entity.id
_entity.type
_entity.pdbx_description
1 polymer ?
#
loop_
_entity_poly.entity_id
_entity_poly.type
_entity_poly.pdbx_seq_one_letter_code
_entity_poly.pdbx_strand_id
1 'polypeptide(L)'
;MDKNIKLSREEIHVINRNIKSVQMKFRAISVFEFIKCEIIKNNGILKMTIKDINNLYKAKYYKFSYSLMRRIIDELIRIGLLKVIIHENKRAFGLGKYS
;
A
#
# COMPACT_ATOMS: atom_id res chain seq x y z
N MET A 1 -8.54 19.62 0.44
CA MET A 1 -7.10 19.34 0.63
C MET A 1 -7.00 18.18 1.62
N ASP A 2 -6.91 16.95 1.12
CA ASP A 2 -6.80 15.77 1.96
C ASP A 2 -5.53 15.87 2.81
N LYS A 3 -5.67 15.69 4.13
CA LYS A 3 -4.54 15.63 5.04
C LYS A 3 -3.57 14.58 4.49
N ASN A 4 -2.32 14.99 4.22
CA ASN A 4 -1.24 14.08 3.85
C ASN A 4 -1.10 13.05 4.98
N ILE A 5 -1.76 11.90 4.85
CA ILE A 5 -1.58 10.76 5.76
C ILE A 5 -0.16 10.27 5.47
N LYS A 6 0.78 10.81 6.24
CA LYS A 6 2.18 10.41 6.21
C LYS A 6 2.33 9.09 6.94
N LEU A 7 3.34 8.32 6.54
CA LEU A 7 3.75 7.16 7.31
C LEU A 7 4.31 7.58 8.67
N SER A 8 4.02 6.77 9.68
CA SER A 8 4.66 6.80 10.99
C SER A 8 6.14 6.43 10.87
N ARG A 9 6.92 6.77 11.89
CA ARG A 9 8.35 6.43 11.94
C ARG A 9 8.56 4.92 11.92
N GLU A 10 7.66 4.19 12.57
CA GLU A 10 7.68 2.74 12.65
C GLU A 10 7.42 2.11 11.27
N GLU A 11 6.44 2.59 10.51
CA GLU A 11 6.18 2.11 9.14
C GLU A 11 7.37 2.36 8.22
N ILE A 12 7.99 3.55 8.29
CA ILE A 12 9.20 3.87 7.53
C ILE A 12 10.36 2.95 7.95
N HIS A 13 10.50 2.67 9.25
CA HIS A 13 11.52 1.77 9.77
C HIS A 13 11.34 0.34 9.24
N VAL A 14 10.11 -0.20 9.23
CA VAL A 14 9.79 -1.53 8.68
C VAL A 14 10.18 -1.62 7.20
N ILE A 15 9.84 -0.60 6.40
CA ILE A 15 10.24 -0.55 4.98
C ILE A 15 11.75 -0.53 4.84
N ASN A 16 12.44 0.33 5.61
CA ASN A 16 13.87 0.51 5.53
C ASN A 16 14.68 -0.74 5.92
N ARG A 17 14.18 -1.51 6.88
CA ARG A 17 14.79 -2.75 7.37
C ARG A 17 14.60 -3.92 6.40
N ASN A 18 13.45 -3.99 5.73
CA ASN A 18 13.07 -5.16 4.93
C ASN A 18 13.31 -5.03 3.42
N ILE A 19 13.29 -3.81 2.87
CA ILE A 19 13.50 -3.58 1.43
C ILE A 19 14.91 -3.04 1.22
N LYS A 20 15.80 -3.77 0.54
CA LYS A 20 17.20 -3.33 0.39
C LYS A 20 17.38 -2.17 -0.61
N SER A 21 16.72 -2.25 -1.76
CA SER A 21 16.89 -1.27 -2.84
C SER A 21 16.29 0.08 -2.46
N VAL A 22 17.11 1.14 -2.51
CA VAL A 22 16.70 2.53 -2.25
C VAL A 22 15.52 2.93 -3.13
N GLN A 23 15.59 2.62 -4.42
CA GLN A 23 14.51 2.93 -5.35
C GLN A 23 13.20 2.21 -4.98
N MET A 24 13.28 0.95 -4.55
CA MET A 24 12.10 0.20 -4.10
C MET A 24 11.55 0.72 -2.77
N LYS A 25 12.39 1.20 -1.85
CA LYS A 25 11.95 1.85 -0.62
C LYS A 25 11.07 3.06 -0.93
N PHE A 26 11.52 3.96 -1.80
CA PHE A 26 10.74 5.14 -2.19
C PHE A 26 9.41 4.77 -2.85
N ARG A 27 9.42 3.77 -3.74
CA ARG A 27 8.20 3.28 -4.39
C ARG A 27 7.23 2.66 -3.39
N ALA A 28 7.74 1.84 -2.46
CA ALA A 28 6.93 1.19 -1.43
C ALA A 28 6.31 2.22 -0.49
N ILE A 29 7.07 3.24 -0.06
CA ILE A 29 6.57 4.36 0.76
C ILE A 29 5.41 5.04 0.04
N SER A 30 5.62 5.47 -1.20
CA SER A 30 4.62 6.23 -1.95
C SER A 30 3.34 5.41 -2.21
N VAL A 31 3.47 4.13 -2.57
CA VAL A 31 2.31 3.24 -2.75
C VAL A 31 1.60 2.97 -1.43
N PHE A 32 2.35 2.75 -0.35
CA PHE A 32 1.76 2.47 0.95
C PHE A 32 1.01 3.68 1.52
N GLU A 33 1.56 4.89 1.40
CA GLU A 33 0.86 6.13 1.77
C GLU A 33 -0.48 6.27 1.05
N PHE A 34 -0.46 6.03 -0.27
CA PHE A 34 -1.68 6.04 -1.07
C PHE A 34 -2.70 5.01 -0.58
N ILE A 35 -2.31 3.74 -0.47
CA ILE A 35 -3.22 2.66 -0.05
C ILE A 35 -3.74 2.90 1.37
N LYS A 36 -2.89 3.36 2.29
CA LYS A 36 -3.27 3.70 3.66
C LYS A 36 -4.33 4.79 3.69
N CYS A 37 -4.15 5.83 2.88
CA CYS A 37 -5.13 6.91 2.74
C CYS A 37 -6.48 6.36 2.25
N GLU A 38 -6.48 5.54 1.20
CA GLU A 38 -7.70 4.93 0.66
C GLU A 38 -8.35 3.96 1.67
N ILE A 39 -7.59 3.17 2.41
CA ILE A 39 -8.12 2.31 3.48
C ILE A 39 -8.82 3.14 4.57
N ILE A 40 -8.19 4.23 5.04
CA ILE A 40 -8.77 5.09 6.08
C ILE A 40 -10.05 5.78 5.59
N LYS A 41 -10.04 6.28 4.34
CA LYS A 41 -11.24 6.86 3.71
C LYS A 41 -12.39 5.86 3.58
N ASN A 42 -12.08 4.58 3.45
CA ASN A 42 -13.06 3.48 3.35
C ASN A 42 -13.25 2.75 4.69
N ASN A 43 -13.19 3.45 5.82
CA ASN A 43 -13.47 2.93 7.16
C ASN A 43 -12.64 1.68 7.54
N GLY A 44 -11.38 1.63 7.10
CA GLY A 44 -10.43 0.58 7.46
C GLY A 44 -10.36 -0.61 6.50
N ILE A 45 -11.15 -0.61 5.41
CA ILE A 45 -11.16 -1.69 4.41
C ILE A 45 -11.16 -1.13 2.98
N LEU A 46 -10.21 -1.55 2.16
CA LEU A 46 -10.16 -1.21 0.73
C LEU A 46 -10.62 -2.40 -0.12
N LYS A 47 -11.85 -2.33 -0.64
CA LYS A 47 -12.46 -3.36 -1.50
C LYS A 47 -12.14 -3.12 -2.98
N MET A 48 -10.87 -3.28 -3.35
CA MET A 48 -10.41 -3.04 -4.74
C MET A 48 -9.46 -4.12 -5.21
N THR A 49 -9.41 -4.39 -6.51
CA THR A 49 -8.34 -5.24 -7.07
C THR A 49 -7.03 -4.45 -7.16
N ILE A 50 -5.89 -5.16 -7.27
CA ILE A 50 -4.59 -4.52 -7.53
C ILE A 50 -4.61 -3.71 -8.84
N LYS A 51 -5.41 -4.14 -9.82
CA LYS A 51 -5.56 -3.42 -11.10
C LYS A 51 -6.25 -2.08 -10.90
N ASP A 52 -7.31 -2.06 -10.10
CA ASP A 52 -8.05 -0.83 -9.81
C ASP A 52 -7.20 0.13 -8.96
N ILE A 53 -6.49 -0.39 -7.96
CA ILE A 53 -5.51 0.37 -7.17
C ILE A 53 -4.46 1.01 -8.08
N ASN A 54 -3.92 0.26 -9.05
CA ASN A 54 -2.93 0.78 -9.99
C ASN A 54 -3.52 1.90 -10.87
N ASN A 55 -4.75 1.74 -11.35
CA ASN A 55 -5.41 2.74 -12.19
C ASN A 55 -5.68 4.03 -11.41
N LEU A 56 -6.16 3.93 -10.15
CA LEU A 56 -6.36 5.10 -9.29
C LEU A 56 -5.03 5.78 -8.95
N TYR A 57 -3.99 5.02 -8.62
CA TYR A 57 -2.67 5.57 -8.32
C TYR A 57 -2.11 6.35 -9.50
N LYS A 58 -2.19 5.80 -10.72
CA LYS A 58 -1.73 6.45 -11.96
C LYS A 58 -2.40 7.79 -12.25
N ALA A 59 -3.64 7.99 -11.80
CA ALA A 59 -4.35 9.25 -12.01
C ALA A 59 -3.77 10.40 -11.19
N LYS A 60 -3.05 10.10 -10.10
CA LYS A 60 -2.57 11.09 -9.12
C LYS A 60 -1.05 11.09 -8.93
N TYR A 61 -0.37 10.02 -9.32
CA TYR A 61 1.04 9.77 -9.04
C TYR A 61 1.78 9.22 -10.28
N TYR A 62 2.96 8.65 -10.06
CA TYR A 62 3.81 8.09 -11.10
C TYR A 62 3.18 6.88 -11.80
N LYS A 63 3.43 6.73 -13.09
CA LYS A 63 2.91 5.61 -13.88
C LYS A 63 3.75 4.35 -13.67
N PHE A 64 3.30 3.45 -12.79
CA PHE A 64 3.89 2.11 -12.66
C PHE A 64 3.23 1.09 -13.60
N SER A 65 4.00 0.11 -14.06
CA SER A 65 3.41 -1.08 -14.70
C SER A 65 2.55 -1.85 -13.68
N TYR A 66 1.56 -2.60 -14.15
CA TYR A 66 0.76 -3.46 -13.27
C TYR A 66 1.61 -4.47 -12.49
N SER A 67 2.60 -5.06 -13.17
CA SER A 67 3.55 -6.01 -12.57
C SER A 67 4.39 -5.36 -11.47
N LEU A 68 4.85 -4.12 -11.65
CA LEU A 68 5.56 -3.40 -10.60
C LEU A 68 4.65 -3.06 -9.41
N MET A 69 3.44 -2.57 -9.68
CA MET A 69 2.46 -2.27 -8.61
C MET A 69 2.15 -3.54 -7.79
N ARG A 70 1.89 -4.66 -8.47
CA ARG A 70 1.64 -5.95 -7.82
C ARG A 70 2.82 -6.37 -6.95
N ARG A 71 4.05 -6.31 -7.48
CA ARG A 71 5.26 -6.62 -6.71
C ARG A 71 5.42 -5.75 -5.46
N ILE A 72 5.09 -4.46 -5.55
CA ILE A 72 5.14 -3.55 -4.40
C ILE A 72 4.09 -3.96 -3.35
N ILE A 73 2.85 -4.21 -3.75
CA ILE A 73 1.77 -4.61 -2.84
C ILE A 73 2.08 -5.96 -2.18
N ASP A 74 2.56 -6.94 -2.95
CA ASP A 74 2.96 -8.25 -2.42
C ASP A 74 4.09 -8.11 -1.39
N GLU A 75 5.05 -7.21 -1.63
CA GLU A 75 6.12 -6.90 -0.67
C GLU A 75 5.59 -6.23 0.60
N LEU A 76 4.65 -5.28 0.48
CA LEU A 76 4.01 -4.61 1.62
C LEU A 76 3.20 -5.59 2.49
N ILE A 77 2.57 -6.59 1.86
CA ILE A 77 1.90 -7.70 2.56
C ILE A 77 2.93 -8.57 3.27
N ARG A 78 4.01 -8.96 2.57
CA ARG A 78 5.08 -9.81 3.10
C ARG A 78 5.72 -9.23 4.38
N ILE A 79 5.87 -7.91 4.44
CA ILE A 79 6.46 -7.22 5.60
C ILE A 79 5.42 -6.79 6.66
N GLY A 80 4.15 -7.20 6.50
CA GLY A 80 3.11 -6.99 7.50
C GLY A 80 2.52 -5.58 7.57
N LEU A 81 2.84 -4.69 6.62
CA LEU A 81 2.23 -3.35 6.55
C LEU A 81 0.81 -3.39 5.99
N LEU A 82 0.57 -4.31 5.06
CA LEU A 82 -0.76 -4.61 4.53
C LEU A 82 -1.17 -6.03 4.92
N LYS A 83 -2.47 -6.24 5.06
CA LYS A 83 -3.05 -7.58 5.15
C LYS A 83 -4.13 -7.77 4.10
N VAL A 84 -4.20 -8.98 3.59
CA VAL A 84 -5.31 -9.42 2.75
C VAL A 84 -6.42 -9.91 3.68
N ILE A 85 -7.64 -9.43 3.43
CA ILE A 85 -8.84 -9.85 4.15
C ILE A 85 -9.88 -10.32 3.15
N ILE A 86 -10.73 -11.25 3.58
CA ILE A 86 -11.91 -11.66 2.83
C ILE A 86 -13.08 -10.87 3.39
N HIS A 87 -13.79 -10.17 2.52
CA HIS A 87 -14.97 -9.40 2.88
C HIS A 87 -16.04 -9.59 1.79
N GLU A 88 -17.23 -10.03 2.17
CA GLU A 88 -18.33 -10.34 1.23
C GLU A 88 -17.87 -11.27 0.07
N ASN A 89 -17.12 -12.32 0.40
CA ASN A 89 -16.52 -13.27 -0.56
C ASN A 89 -15.57 -12.65 -1.61
N LYS A 90 -15.10 -11.42 -1.36
CA LYS A 90 -14.13 -10.72 -2.21
C LYS A 90 -12.85 -10.43 -1.44
N ARG A 91 -11.75 -10.37 -2.18
CA ARG A 91 -10.46 -9.92 -1.64
C ARG A 91 -10.53 -8.42 -1.37
N ALA A 92 -10.16 -8.03 -0.17
CA ALA A 92 -9.97 -6.64 0.23
C ALA A 92 -8.65 -6.47 0.98
N PHE A 93 -8.24 -5.22 1.18
CA PHE A 93 -7.00 -4.87 1.87
C PHE A 93 -7.30 -4.09 3.14
N GLY A 94 -6.55 -4.39 4.19
CA GLY A 94 -6.54 -3.61 5.43
C GLY A 94 -5.12 -3.30 5.86
N LEU A 95 -4.98 -2.42 6.85
CA LEU A 95 -3.68 -2.19 7.49
C LEU A 95 -3.30 -3.44 8.32
N GLY A 96 -2.05 -3.86 8.17
CA GLY A 96 -1.48 -4.95 8.95
C GLY A 96 -1.06 -4.50 10.34
N LYS A 97 -0.83 -5.46 11.23
CA LYS A 97 -0.10 -5.25 12.48
C LYS A 97 1.31 -5.78 12.23
N TYR A 98 2.24 -4.87 12.00
CA TYR A 98 3.66 -5.20 11.85
C TYR A 98 4.30 -5.28 13.24
N SER A 99 5.11 -6.31 13.46
CA SER A 99 5.83 -6.61 14.71
C SER A 99 7.33 -6.38 14.55
#